data_AF-A0A5C6CAW8-F1
#
_entry.id   AF-A0A5C6CAW8-F1
#
_cell.length_a   1.000
_cell.length_b   1.000
_cell.length_c   1.000
_cell.angle_alpha   90.00
_cell.angle_beta   90.00
_cell.angle_gamma   90.00
#
_symmetry.space_group_name_H-M   'P 1'
#
loop_
_entity.id
_entity.type
_entity.pdbx_description
1 polymer ?
#
loop_
_entity_poly.entity_id
_entity_poly.type
_entity_poly.pdbx_seq_one_letter_code
_entity_poly.pdbx_strand_id
1 'polypeptide(L)'
;MTGWFSPFLFYLARCTENELHRQIEFLKAENEMLRKRVPKQRIFLKRVEKERLLKLGTAISPGANKLISIVHPRTFQRWVREKHSGKPAKKLGRPRKSVSVREIVIRLARETGWGYRRILGELKKLRMHSVSRSTIKKILQEEGINPSPQRGSGT
;
A
#
# COMPACT_ATOMS: atom_id res chain seq x y z
N MET A 1 -27.11 18.29 48.87
CA MET A 1 -25.98 19.24 48.79
C MET A 1 -25.14 18.95 47.54
N THR A 2 -25.63 19.26 46.35
CA THR A 2 -25.01 18.84 45.07
C THR A 2 -25.21 19.92 44.00
N GLY A 3 -24.63 21.11 44.20
CA GLY A 3 -24.89 22.24 43.29
C GLY A 3 -23.74 23.23 43.05
N TRP A 4 -22.78 23.37 43.97
CA TRP A 4 -21.74 24.41 43.86
C TRP A 4 -20.41 23.98 43.27
N PHE A 5 -20.11 22.68 43.22
CA PHE A 5 -18.89 22.18 42.56
C PHE A 5 -19.00 22.14 41.04
N SER A 6 -20.22 22.09 40.49
CA SER A 6 -20.45 21.98 39.05
C SER A 6 -19.93 23.20 38.27
N PRO A 7 -20.24 24.47 38.64
CA PRO A 7 -19.76 25.64 37.91
C PRO A 7 -18.23 25.77 37.91
N PHE A 8 -17.58 25.42 39.03
CA PHE A 8 -16.13 25.47 39.17
C PHE A 8 -15.44 24.39 38.34
N LEU A 9 -15.97 23.16 38.36
CA LEU A 9 -15.47 22.08 37.50
C LEU A 9 -15.65 22.40 36.02
N PHE A 10 -16.78 22.99 35.62
CA PHE A 10 -16.99 23.47 34.25
C PHE A 10 -16.04 24.60 33.88
N TYR A 11 -15.75 25.53 34.80
CA TYR A 11 -14.79 26.60 34.57
C TYR A 11 -13.36 26.06 34.42
N LEU A 12 -12.93 25.15 35.29
CA LEU A 12 -11.63 24.48 35.18
C LEU A 12 -11.54 23.65 33.91
N ALA A 13 -12.55 22.84 33.59
CA ALA A 13 -12.61 22.07 32.35
C ALA A 13 -12.49 22.99 31.13
N ARG A 14 -13.23 24.11 31.11
CA ARG A 14 -13.18 25.09 30.01
C ARG A 14 -11.85 25.83 29.93
N CYS A 15 -11.20 26.10 31.07
CA CYS A 15 -9.85 26.65 31.13
C CYS A 15 -8.85 25.67 30.51
N THR A 16 -8.94 24.38 30.87
CA THR A 16 -8.09 23.33 30.30
C THR A 16 -8.36 23.10 28.82
N GLU A 17 -9.61 23.18 28.36
CA GLU A 17 -9.95 23.10 26.93
C GLU A 17 -9.35 24.26 26.13
N ASN A 18 -9.40 25.49 26.66
CA ASN A 18 -8.78 26.65 26.04
C ASN A 18 -7.26 26.52 25.98
N GLU A 19 -6.63 26.00 27.03
CA GLU A 19 -5.19 25.75 27.06
C GLU A 19 -4.79 24.68 26.03
N LEU A 20 -5.51 23.55 25.99
CA LEU A 20 -5.33 22.51 24.98
C LEU A 20 -5.51 23.05 23.56
N HIS A 21 -6.47 23.93 23.34
CA HIS A 21 -6.68 24.57 22.04
C HIS A 21 -5.46 25.38 21.60
N ARG A 22 -4.94 26.24 22.50
CA ARG A 22 -3.73 27.04 22.25
C ARG A 22 -2.51 26.16 21.98
N GLN A 23 -2.35 25.07 22.72
CA GLN A 23 -1.27 24.09 22.47
C GLN A 23 -1.39 23.46 21.09
N ILE A 24 -2.60 23.09 20.65
CA ILE A 24 -2.84 22.55 19.30
C ILE A 24 -2.52 23.58 18.22
N GLU A 25 -2.93 24.84 18.40
CA GLU A 25 -2.62 25.93 17.47
C GLU A 25 -1.12 26.16 17.34
N PHE A 26 -0.41 26.22 18.48
CA PHE A 26 1.05 26.35 18.52
C PHE A 26 1.73 25.19 17.77
N LEU A 27 1.38 23.94 18.07
CA LEU A 27 1.95 22.77 17.41
C LEU A 27 1.61 22.70 15.92
N LYS A 28 0.44 23.21 15.50
CA LYS A 28 0.09 23.32 14.08
C LYS A 28 0.99 24.33 13.36
N ALA A 29 1.22 25.49 13.96
CA ALA A 29 2.10 26.51 13.41
C ALA A 29 3.55 25.99 13.29
N GLU A 30 4.05 25.31 14.31
CA GLU A 30 5.37 24.67 14.28
C GLU A 30 5.48 23.62 13.17
N ASN A 31 4.47 22.74 13.05
CA ASN A 31 4.42 21.77 11.96
C ASN A 31 4.44 22.45 10.58
N GLU A 32 3.69 23.53 10.39
CA GLU A 32 3.70 24.28 9.13
C GLU A 32 5.09 24.85 8.81
N MET A 33 5.75 25.45 9.79
CA MET A 33 7.11 25.98 9.66
C MET A 33 8.13 24.88 9.32
N LEU A 34 8.09 23.75 10.03
CA LEU A 34 8.97 22.61 9.77
C LEU A 34 8.75 22.07 8.36
N ARG A 35 7.50 21.99 7.91
CA ARG A 35 7.14 21.48 6.58
C ARG A 35 7.63 22.38 5.45
N LYS A 36 7.57 23.70 5.62
CA LYS A 36 8.15 24.65 4.64
C LYS A 36 9.67 24.46 4.49
N ARG A 37 10.35 23.99 5.53
CA ARG A 37 11.81 23.76 5.54
C ARG A 37 12.22 22.36 5.07
N VAL A 38 11.30 21.41 4.94
CA VAL A 38 11.63 20.07 4.44
C VAL A 38 11.80 20.12 2.91
N PRO A 39 12.98 19.74 2.36
CA PRO A 39 13.26 19.85 0.93
C PRO A 39 12.42 18.91 0.05
N LYS A 40 11.76 17.90 0.66
CA LYS A 40 10.90 16.95 -0.03
C LYS A 40 9.44 17.42 0.02
N GLN A 41 8.88 17.73 -1.14
CA GLN A 41 7.46 18.09 -1.30
C GLN A 41 6.50 16.95 -0.91
N ARG A 42 6.97 15.70 -0.89
CA ARG A 42 6.19 14.51 -0.52
C ARG A 42 6.87 13.69 0.58
N ILE A 43 6.19 13.58 1.72
CA ILE A 43 6.62 12.74 2.85
C ILE A 43 6.10 11.32 2.64
N PHE A 44 7.02 10.36 2.50
CA PHE A 44 6.68 8.94 2.45
C PHE A 44 6.62 8.38 3.87
N LEU A 45 5.42 8.01 4.31
CA LEU A 45 5.22 7.40 5.63
C LEU A 45 5.68 5.95 5.65
N LYS A 46 6.45 5.60 6.67
CA LYS A 46 6.74 4.20 7.01
C LYS A 46 5.47 3.53 7.56
N ARG A 47 5.43 2.20 7.53
CA ARG A 47 4.29 1.41 8.04
C ARG A 47 3.96 1.74 9.50
N VAL A 48 4.99 1.86 10.35
CA VAL A 48 4.85 2.18 11.77
C VAL A 48 4.21 3.56 11.98
N GLU A 49 4.63 4.56 11.20
CA GLU A 49 4.09 5.92 11.27
C GLU A 49 2.62 5.96 10.82
N LYS A 50 2.28 5.24 9.74
CA LYS A 50 0.90 5.06 9.29
C LYS A 50 0.04 4.42 10.38
N GLU A 51 0.53 3.37 11.04
CA GLU A 51 -0.19 2.67 12.11
C GLU A 51 -0.40 3.58 13.33
N ARG A 52 0.60 4.39 13.71
CA ARG A 52 0.48 5.39 14.79
C ARG A 52 -0.56 6.45 14.46
N LEU A 53 -0.54 6.99 13.24
CA LEU A 53 -1.54 7.96 12.78
C LEU A 53 -2.94 7.36 12.78
N LEU A 54 -3.09 6.11 12.36
CA LEU A 54 -4.38 5.42 12.41
C LEU A 54 -4.86 5.24 13.85
N LYS A 55 -4.01 4.81 14.78
CA LYS A 55 -4.38 4.61 16.19
C LYS A 55 -4.89 5.92 16.82
N LEU A 56 -4.13 7.01 16.67
CA LEU A 56 -4.49 8.31 17.25
C LEU A 56 -5.69 8.94 16.53
N GLY A 57 -5.73 8.88 15.20
CA GLY A 57 -6.78 9.51 14.42
C GLY A 57 -8.13 8.80 14.52
N THR A 58 -8.17 7.48 14.75
CA THR A 58 -9.45 6.79 15.02
C THR A 58 -10.05 7.19 16.37
N ALA A 59 -9.23 7.52 17.37
CA ALA A 59 -9.71 7.99 18.67
C ALA A 59 -10.30 9.41 18.63
N ILE A 60 -9.89 10.23 17.65
CA ILE A 60 -10.29 11.64 17.50
C ILE A 60 -11.36 11.82 16.40
N SER A 61 -11.78 10.74 15.72
CA SER A 61 -12.74 10.82 14.60
C SER A 61 -14.13 11.28 15.10
N PRO A 62 -14.75 12.33 14.51
CA PRO A 62 -14.54 12.89 13.15
C PRO A 62 -13.49 14.03 13.03
N GLY A 63 -12.98 14.55 14.15
CA GLY A 63 -12.10 15.72 14.21
C GLY A 63 -10.73 15.52 13.57
N ALA A 64 -10.27 14.27 13.44
CA ALA A 64 -8.98 13.93 12.83
C ALA A 64 -8.80 14.55 11.42
N ASN A 65 -9.86 14.66 10.63
CA ASN A 65 -9.80 15.25 9.28
C ASN A 65 -9.33 16.72 9.28
N LYS A 66 -9.62 17.47 10.35
CA LYS A 66 -9.20 18.88 10.51
C LYS A 66 -7.77 19.03 11.05
N LEU A 67 -7.20 17.95 11.61
CA LEU A 67 -5.87 17.93 12.19
C LEU A 67 -4.83 17.33 11.23
N ILE A 68 -5.28 16.45 10.34
CA ILE A 68 -4.42 15.76 9.39
C ILE A 68 -3.78 16.77 8.43
N SER A 69 -2.45 16.84 8.50
CA SER A 69 -1.64 17.70 7.64
C SER A 69 -0.71 16.87 6.74
N ILE A 70 -0.26 15.70 7.20
CA ILE A 70 0.71 14.81 6.50
C ILE A 70 0.15 14.11 5.27
N VAL A 71 -1.06 13.60 5.38
CA VAL A 71 -1.74 12.91 4.29
C VAL A 71 -3.00 13.67 3.92
N HIS A 72 -3.48 13.52 2.69
CA HIS A 72 -4.78 14.09 2.36
C HIS A 72 -5.89 13.43 3.22
N PRO A 73 -6.88 14.17 3.76
CA PRO A 73 -7.94 13.60 4.61
C PRO A 73 -8.66 12.40 3.98
N ARG A 74 -8.96 12.44 2.68
CA ARG A 74 -9.52 11.29 1.93
C ARG A 74 -8.64 10.03 2.00
N THR A 75 -7.32 10.17 2.01
CA THR A 75 -6.36 9.06 2.12
C THR A 75 -6.42 8.44 3.50
N PHE A 76 -6.48 9.26 4.55
CA PHE A 76 -6.65 8.77 5.91
C PHE A 76 -7.97 8.01 6.08
N GLN A 77 -9.08 8.55 5.58
CA GLN A 77 -10.39 7.88 5.60
C GLN A 77 -10.38 6.55 4.84
N ARG A 78 -9.65 6.48 3.72
CA ARG A 78 -9.42 5.22 3.02
C ARG A 78 -8.67 4.22 3.90
N TRP A 79 -7.61 4.65 4.60
CA TRP A 79 -6.86 3.76 5.49
C TRP A 79 -7.66 3.26 6.69
N VAL A 80 -8.52 4.12 7.26
CA VAL A 80 -9.45 3.73 8.34
C VAL A 80 -10.38 2.62 7.82
N ARG A 81 -10.99 2.80 6.64
CA ARG A 81 -11.84 1.78 6.02
C ARG A 81 -11.08 0.49 5.71
N GLU A 82 -9.86 0.58 5.18
CA GLU A 82 -9.01 -0.59 4.91
C GLU A 82 -8.72 -1.36 6.22
N LYS A 83 -8.39 -0.66 7.31
CA LYS A 83 -8.13 -1.27 8.62
C LYS A 83 -9.37 -2.01 9.15
N HIS A 84 -10.54 -1.38 9.09
CA HIS A 84 -11.80 -2.02 9.51
C HIS A 84 -12.20 -3.20 8.61
N SER A 85 -11.90 -3.13 7.32
CA SER A 85 -12.24 -4.20 6.38
C SER A 85 -11.45 -5.49 6.56
N GLY A 86 -10.35 -5.48 7.33
CA GLY A 86 -9.45 -6.63 7.52
C GLY A 86 -8.73 -7.10 6.24
N LYS A 87 -8.95 -6.43 5.09
CA LYS A 87 -8.37 -6.85 3.82
C LYS A 87 -6.87 -6.52 3.79
N PRO A 88 -6.00 -7.46 3.37
CA PRO A 88 -4.59 -7.18 3.23
C PRO A 88 -4.37 -6.05 2.21
N ALA A 89 -3.37 -5.22 2.45
CA ALA A 89 -3.00 -4.15 1.52
C ALA A 89 -2.73 -4.74 0.13
N LYS A 90 -3.47 -4.28 -0.88
CA LYS A 90 -3.23 -4.70 -2.27
C LYS A 90 -1.80 -4.33 -2.65
N LYS A 91 -1.01 -5.31 -3.12
CA LYS A 91 0.33 -5.04 -3.65
C LYS A 91 0.21 -4.01 -4.76
N LEU A 92 1.06 -2.98 -4.70
CA LEU A 92 1.12 -1.95 -5.73
C LEU A 92 1.67 -2.57 -7.03
N GLY A 93 1.03 -2.29 -8.15
CA GLY A 93 1.44 -2.77 -9.48
C GLY A 93 0.40 -3.68 -10.15
N ARG A 94 0.62 -3.96 -11.44
CA ARG A 94 -0.24 -4.86 -12.21
C ARG A 94 -0.20 -6.26 -11.57
N PRO A 95 -1.35 -6.91 -11.31
CA PRO A 95 -1.36 -8.27 -10.84
C PRO A 95 -0.54 -9.14 -11.80
N ARG A 96 0.26 -10.05 -11.24
CA ARG A 96 0.93 -11.07 -12.05
C ARG A 96 -0.15 -11.88 -12.79
N LYS A 97 0.20 -12.41 -13.97
CA LYS A 97 -0.68 -13.35 -14.69
C LYS A 97 -1.03 -14.52 -13.77
N SER A 98 -2.19 -15.15 -14.03
CA SER A 98 -2.71 -16.20 -13.15
C SER A 98 -1.67 -17.29 -12.89
N VAL A 99 -1.66 -17.78 -11.65
CA VAL A 99 -0.73 -18.81 -11.17
C VAL A 99 -0.74 -20.02 -12.10
N SER A 100 -1.91 -20.42 -12.57
CA SER A 100 -2.12 -21.53 -13.51
C SER A 100 -1.34 -21.38 -14.83
N VAL A 101 -1.25 -20.17 -15.39
CA VAL A 101 -0.49 -19.93 -16.64
C VAL A 101 1.00 -20.12 -16.38
N ARG A 102 1.49 -19.66 -15.23
CA ARG A 102 2.89 -19.76 -14.85
C ARG A 102 3.29 -21.23 -14.68
N GLU A 103 2.46 -22.01 -13.98
CA GLU A 103 2.68 -23.43 -13.74
C GLU A 103 2.75 -24.22 -15.05
N ILE A 104 1.82 -23.98 -15.98
CA ILE A 104 1.83 -24.64 -17.30
C ILE A 104 3.12 -24.33 -18.07
N VAL A 105 3.54 -23.07 -18.10
CA VAL A 105 4.77 -22.64 -18.78
C VAL A 105 6.00 -23.34 -18.19
N ILE A 106 6.10 -23.38 -16.85
CA ILE A 106 7.23 -23.99 -16.14
C ILE A 106 7.26 -25.49 -16.39
N ARG A 107 6.10 -26.15 -16.27
CA ARG A 107 5.96 -27.59 -16.49
C ARG A 107 6.40 -27.97 -17.90
N LEU A 108 5.87 -27.28 -18.92
CA LEU A 108 6.26 -27.51 -20.31
C LEU A 108 7.76 -27.32 -20.51
N ALA A 109 8.35 -26.25 -19.96
CA ALA A 109 9.77 -25.99 -20.11
C ALA A 109 10.67 -27.05 -19.46
N ARG A 110 10.28 -27.56 -18.28
CA ARG A 110 11.03 -28.60 -17.56
C ARG A 110 10.89 -29.98 -18.18
N GLU A 111 9.68 -30.37 -18.57
CA GLU A 111 9.41 -31.71 -19.11
C GLU A 111 9.94 -31.88 -20.54
N THR A 112 9.96 -30.80 -21.34
CA THR A 112 10.27 -30.91 -22.78
C THR A 112 11.54 -30.19 -23.22
N GLY A 113 12.12 -29.32 -22.37
CA GLY A 113 13.26 -28.48 -22.75
C GLY A 113 12.94 -27.45 -23.85
N TRP A 114 11.67 -27.20 -24.15
CA TRP A 114 11.26 -26.30 -25.22
C TRP A 114 11.61 -24.84 -24.94
N GLY A 115 12.06 -24.14 -25.97
CA GLY A 115 12.27 -22.69 -25.92
C GLY A 115 10.96 -21.89 -25.89
N TYR A 116 11.04 -20.65 -25.39
CA TYR A 116 9.90 -19.75 -25.15
C TYR A 116 8.96 -19.53 -26.36
N ARG A 117 9.48 -19.56 -27.60
CA ARG A 117 8.68 -19.41 -28.82
C ARG A 117 7.77 -20.62 -29.07
N ARG A 118 8.27 -21.83 -28.80
CA ARG A 118 7.51 -23.08 -28.99
C ARG A 118 6.42 -23.20 -27.94
N ILE A 119 6.73 -22.90 -26.68
CA ILE A 119 5.74 -22.84 -25.59
C ILE A 119 4.60 -21.86 -25.93
N LEU A 120 4.91 -20.69 -26.50
CA LEU A 120 3.86 -19.76 -26.95
C LEU A 120 2.92 -20.39 -27.99
N GLY A 121 3.48 -21.13 -28.94
CA GLY A 121 2.70 -21.82 -29.97
C GLY A 121 1.73 -22.83 -29.36
N GLU A 122 2.20 -23.64 -28.43
CA GLU A 122 1.36 -24.63 -27.73
C GLU A 122 0.29 -23.96 -26.87
N LEU A 123 0.62 -22.90 -26.15
CA LEU A 123 -0.38 -22.12 -25.39
C LEU A 123 -1.46 -21.51 -26.30
N LYS A 124 -1.10 -21.08 -27.51
CA LYS A 124 -2.08 -20.60 -28.49
C LYS A 124 -3.02 -21.70 -28.97
N LYS A 125 -2.54 -22.94 -29.12
CA LYS A 125 -3.40 -24.10 -29.46
C LYS A 125 -4.42 -24.38 -28.36
N LEU A 126 -4.03 -24.19 -27.10
CA LEU A 126 -4.91 -24.29 -25.93
C LEU A 126 -5.85 -23.08 -25.75
N ARG A 127 -6.00 -22.23 -26.79
CA ARG A 127 -6.81 -21.00 -26.78
C ARG A 127 -6.38 -19.96 -25.74
N MET A 128 -5.14 -20.04 -25.24
CA MET A 128 -4.60 -19.11 -24.24
C MET A 128 -3.91 -17.92 -24.92
N HIS A 129 -4.70 -17.02 -25.54
CA HIS A 129 -4.17 -15.87 -26.30
C HIS A 129 -3.68 -14.70 -25.44
N SER A 130 -3.91 -14.73 -24.12
CA SER A 130 -3.62 -13.60 -23.22
C SER A 130 -2.14 -13.50 -22.78
N VAL A 131 -1.28 -14.41 -23.24
CA VAL A 131 0.13 -14.54 -22.84
C VAL A 131 1.03 -14.05 -23.96
N SER A 132 1.89 -13.06 -23.67
CA SER A 132 2.88 -12.56 -24.63
C SER A 132 4.19 -13.34 -24.57
N ARG A 133 4.99 -13.29 -25.65
CA ARG A 133 6.36 -13.81 -25.68
C ARG A 133 7.23 -13.30 -24.54
N SER A 134 7.12 -12.00 -24.24
CA SER A 134 7.87 -11.36 -23.14
C SER A 134 7.45 -11.89 -21.78
N THR A 135 6.18 -12.24 -21.61
CA THR A 135 5.68 -12.84 -20.36
C THR A 135 6.31 -14.22 -20.14
N ILE A 136 6.32 -15.08 -21.17
CA ILE A 136 6.92 -16.43 -21.07
C ILE A 136 8.42 -16.33 -20.80
N LYS A 137 9.13 -15.48 -21.55
CA LYS A 137 10.57 -15.25 -21.33
C LYS A 137 10.86 -14.83 -19.89
N LYS A 138 10.06 -13.91 -19.34
CA LYS A 138 10.20 -13.44 -17.96
C LYS A 138 9.91 -14.54 -16.94
N ILE A 139 8.87 -15.36 -17.17
CA ILE A 139 8.55 -16.51 -16.31
C ILE A 139 9.72 -17.49 -16.28
N LEU A 140 10.29 -17.85 -17.43
CA LEU A 140 11.42 -18.78 -17.50
C LEU A 140 12.67 -18.21 -16.80
N GLN A 141 12.96 -16.92 -17.01
CA GLN A 141 14.07 -16.25 -16.34
C GLN A 141 13.90 -16.16 -14.82
N GLU A 142 12.70 -15.87 -14.32
CA GLU A 142 12.41 -15.85 -12.87
C GLU A 142 12.59 -17.22 -12.21
N GLU A 143 12.49 -18.31 -12.98
CA GLU A 143 12.65 -19.70 -12.52
C GLU A 143 14.03 -20.28 -12.84
N GLY A 144 14.96 -19.48 -13.38
CA GLY A 144 16.31 -19.92 -13.74
C GLY A 144 16.39 -20.83 -14.98
N ILE A 145 15.32 -20.96 -15.76
CA ILE A 145 15.29 -21.78 -16.97
C ILE A 145 15.78 -20.94 -18.15
N ASN A 146 16.73 -21.47 -18.93
CA ASN A 146 17.21 -20.78 -20.12
C ASN A 146 16.06 -20.64 -21.14
N PRO A 147 15.66 -19.42 -21.53
CA PRO A 147 14.52 -19.25 -22.42
C PRO A 147 14.79 -19.79 -23.83
N SER A 148 16.05 -19.81 -24.27
CA SER A 148 16.42 -20.36 -25.57
C SER A 148 16.42 -21.89 -25.53
N PRO A 149 15.94 -22.56 -26.60
CA PRO A 149 16.00 -24.01 -26.67
C PRO A 149 17.47 -24.47 -26.56
N GLN A 150 17.70 -25.60 -25.88
CA GLN A 150 18.98 -26.28 -25.98
C GLN A 150 19.19 -26.62 -27.45
N ARG A 151 20.22 -26.03 -28.05
CA ARG A 151 20.62 -26.37 -29.42
C ARG A 151 21.07 -27.83 -29.38
N GLY A 152 20.46 -28.70 -30.18
CA GLY A 152 21.05 -30.01 -30.46
C GLY A 152 22.44 -29.80 -31.05
N SER A 153 23.38 -30.67 -30.71
CA SER A 153 24.67 -30.75 -31.42
C SER A 153 24.35 -30.88 -32.90
N GLY A 154 24.70 -29.86 -33.69
CA GLY A 154 24.63 -29.99 -35.14
C GLY A 154 25.52 -31.16 -35.54
N THR A 155 24.93 -32.14 -36.22
CA THR A 155 25.65 -33.11 -37.04
C THR A 155 26.39 -32.41 -38.16
#